data_AF-A0A2N6D3Q7-F1
#
_entry.id   AF-A0A2N6D3Q7-F1
#
_cell.length_a   1.000
_cell.length_b   1.000
_cell.length_c   1.000
_cell.angle_alpha   90.00
_cell.angle_beta   90.00
_cell.angle_gamma   90.00
#
_symmetry.space_group_name_H-M   'P 1'
#
loop_
_entity.id
_entity.type
_entity.pdbx_description
1 polymer ?
#
loop_
_entity_poly.entity_id
_entity_poly.type
_entity_poly.pdbx_seq_one_letter_code
_entity_poly.pdbx_strand_id
1 'polypeptide(L)'
;MIELNYLEQDLKEMKAGTLYKYGKRVELAEEMYLRKLALKKRLNKILKRLKDKPVIKHGWARKKRQNELTERVESKLMRTEKTVKKLAELKNKYIDEFKFQREACGLLDHTFLDEFYTKLENDKINNE
;
A
#
# COMPACT_ATOMS: atom_id res chain seq x y z
N MET A 1 -45.63 -15.44 2.12
CA MET A 1 -45.19 -14.14 1.56
C MET A 1 -44.25 -13.39 2.48
N ILE A 2 -44.46 -13.40 3.80
CA ILE A 2 -43.58 -12.75 4.79
C ILE A 2 -42.20 -13.44 4.91
N GLU A 3 -42.14 -14.78 4.88
CA GLU A 3 -40.87 -15.55 4.97
C GLU A 3 -39.91 -15.33 3.79
N LEU A 4 -40.46 -15.12 2.58
CA LEU A 4 -39.66 -14.81 1.39
C LEU A 4 -38.97 -13.45 1.49
N ASN A 5 -39.63 -12.46 2.11
CA ASN A 5 -39.02 -11.14 2.34
C ASN A 5 -37.88 -11.21 3.37
N TYR A 6 -38.02 -12.02 4.43
CA TYR A 6 -36.94 -12.21 5.41
C TYR A 6 -35.73 -12.91 4.79
N LEU A 7 -35.94 -13.96 3.99
CA LEU A 7 -34.85 -14.66 3.32
C LEU A 7 -34.11 -13.75 2.32
N GLU A 8 -34.85 -12.91 1.58
CA GLU A 8 -34.24 -11.96 0.65
C GLU A 8 -33.44 -10.88 1.40
N GLN A 9 -33.93 -10.43 2.55
CA GLN A 9 -33.22 -9.48 3.40
C GLN A 9 -31.93 -10.09 3.97
N ASP A 10 -31.99 -11.30 4.52
CA ASP A 10 -30.81 -12.02 5.03
C ASP A 10 -29.75 -12.20 3.93
N LEU A 11 -30.18 -12.54 2.72
CA LEU A 11 -29.29 -12.70 1.57
C LEU A 11 -28.62 -11.37 1.17
N LYS A 12 -29.36 -10.26 1.21
CA LYS A 12 -28.79 -8.91 0.99
C LYS A 12 -27.78 -8.55 2.07
N GLU A 13 -28.08 -8.82 3.33
CA GLU A 13 -27.18 -8.55 4.46
C GLU A 13 -25.90 -9.39 4.38
N MET A 14 -26.01 -10.67 4.02
CA MET A 14 -24.86 -11.56 3.81
C MET A 14 -23.95 -11.07 2.67
N LYS A 15 -24.53 -10.66 1.54
CA LYS A 15 -23.79 -10.07 0.42
C LYS A 15 -23.08 -8.79 0.84
N ALA A 16 -23.79 -7.87 1.49
CA ALA A 16 -23.22 -6.61 1.97
C ALA A 16 -22.07 -6.86 2.96
N GLY A 17 -22.26 -7.76 3.93
CA GLY A 17 -21.23 -8.12 4.91
C GLY A 17 -19.99 -8.77 4.26
N THR A 18 -20.20 -9.56 3.20
CA THR A 18 -19.10 -10.16 2.43
C THR A 18 -18.31 -9.07 1.70
N LEU A 19 -19.00 -8.22 0.92
CA LEU A 19 -18.35 -7.14 0.18
C LEU A 19 -17.62 -6.15 1.10
N TYR A 20 -18.20 -5.83 2.26
CA TYR A 20 -17.56 -4.98 3.26
C TYR A 20 -16.24 -5.57 3.76
N LYS A 21 -16.21 -6.88 4.08
CA LYS A 21 -14.99 -7.55 4.56
C LYS A 21 -13.88 -7.53 3.51
N TYR A 22 -14.20 -7.78 2.24
CA TYR A 22 -13.22 -7.74 1.16
C TYR A 22 -12.75 -6.31 0.87
N GLY A 23 -13.68 -5.34 0.82
CA GLY A 23 -13.33 -3.93 0.68
C GLY A 23 -12.38 -3.44 1.78
N LYS A 24 -12.64 -3.82 3.04
CA LYS A 24 -11.76 -3.46 4.17
C LYS A 24 -10.36 -4.06 4.05
N ARG A 25 -10.22 -5.27 3.50
CA ARG A 25 -8.89 -5.86 3.24
C ARG A 25 -8.11 -5.06 2.22
N VAL A 26 -8.76 -4.61 1.15
CA VAL A 26 -8.12 -3.76 0.14
C VAL A 26 -7.69 -2.43 0.75
N GLU A 27 -8.57 -1.78 1.51
CA GLU A 27 -8.28 -0.51 2.18
C GLU A 27 -7.06 -0.61 3.11
N LEU A 28 -7.01 -1.65 3.96
CA LEU A 28 -5.88 -1.88 4.86
C LEU A 28 -4.58 -2.16 4.10
N ALA A 29 -4.63 -2.93 3.00
CA ALA A 29 -3.45 -3.20 2.19
C ALA A 29 -2.93 -1.94 1.50
N GLU A 30 -3.82 -1.10 0.95
CA GLU A 30 -3.46 0.20 0.38
C GLU A 30 -2.82 1.11 1.45
N GLU A 31 -3.42 1.24 2.63
CA GLU A 31 -2.83 2.04 3.71
C GLU A 31 -1.42 1.57 4.10
N MET A 32 -1.22 0.25 4.26
CA MET A 32 0.07 -0.33 4.58
C MET A 32 1.10 -0.07 3.47
N TYR A 33 0.68 -0.23 2.22
CA TYR A 33 1.48 0.06 1.04
C TYR A 33 1.93 1.52 1.04
N LEU A 34 1.00 2.47 1.23
CA LEU A 34 1.30 3.91 1.24
C LEU A 34 2.22 4.32 2.37
N ARG A 35 2.01 3.80 3.59
CA ARG A 35 2.90 4.05 4.73
C ARG A 35 4.33 3.60 4.42
N LYS A 36 4.50 2.43 3.78
CA LYS A 36 5.83 1.93 3.41
C LYS A 36 6.45 2.67 2.23
N LEU A 37 5.65 3.09 1.25
CA LEU A 37 6.10 3.92 0.14
C LEU A 37 6.61 5.28 0.63
N ALA A 38 5.90 5.93 1.56
CA ALA A 38 6.33 7.17 2.18
C ALA A 38 7.65 7.00 2.96
N LEU A 39 7.81 5.88 3.67
CA LEU A 39 9.07 5.54 4.34
C LEU A 39 10.22 5.37 3.34
N LYS A 40 9.99 4.68 2.21
CA LYS A 40 10.97 4.54 1.11
C LYS A 40 11.40 5.92 0.60
N LYS A 41 10.45 6.80 0.29
CA LYS A 41 10.72 8.18 -0.18
C LYS A 41 11.58 8.96 0.84
N ARG A 42 11.27 8.85 2.14
CA ARG A 42 12.09 9.47 3.21
C ARG A 42 13.51 8.92 3.28
N LEU A 43 13.67 7.59 3.20
CA LEU A 43 14.99 6.96 3.25
C LEU A 43 15.85 7.37 2.04
N ASN A 44 15.27 7.46 0.84
CA ASN A 44 15.96 7.99 -0.34
C ASN A 44 16.46 9.42 -0.13
N LYS A 45 15.63 10.31 0.43
CA LYS A 45 16.03 11.69 0.75
C LYS A 45 17.17 11.73 1.77
N ILE A 46 17.13 10.89 2.80
CA ILE A 46 18.21 10.78 3.80
C ILE A 46 19.49 10.27 3.15
N LEU A 47 19.41 9.21 2.36
CA LEU A 47 20.57 8.61 1.70
C LEU A 47 21.23 9.60 0.75
N LYS A 48 20.44 10.33 -0.05
CA LYS A 48 20.94 11.41 -0.90
C LYS A 48 21.72 12.45 -0.10
N ARG A 49 21.15 12.93 1.02
CA ARG A 49 21.85 13.88 1.91
C ARG A 49 23.16 13.34 2.47
N LEU A 50 23.19 12.05 2.86
CA LEU A 50 24.39 11.41 3.39
C LEU A 50 25.51 11.25 2.35
N LYS A 51 25.14 11.07 1.07
CA LYS A 51 26.07 10.96 -0.06
C LYS A 51 26.56 12.32 -0.54
N ASP A 52 25.70 13.33 -0.57
CA ASP A 52 26.02 14.66 -1.08
C ASP A 52 26.94 15.44 -0.12
N LYS A 53 26.72 15.33 1.20
CA LYS A 53 27.45 16.10 2.21
C LYS A 53 27.72 15.31 3.49
N PRO A 54 28.89 15.48 4.13
CA PRO A 54 29.16 14.87 5.42
C PRO A 54 28.25 15.47 6.50
N VAL A 55 27.42 14.61 7.10
CA VAL A 55 26.54 14.98 8.22
C VAL A 55 27.34 14.99 9.53
N ILE A 56 28.32 14.10 9.65
CA ILE A 56 29.26 14.07 10.78
C ILE A 56 30.45 15.00 10.48
N LYS A 57 30.45 16.17 11.11
CA LYS A 57 31.42 17.24 10.82
C LYS A 57 32.76 17.06 11.56
N HIS A 58 32.74 16.53 12.78
CA HIS A 58 33.89 16.52 13.69
C HIS A 58 34.28 15.12 14.22
N GLY A 59 35.53 14.99 14.64
CA GLY A 59 36.12 13.79 15.25
C GLY A 59 36.98 12.95 14.30
N TRP A 60 38.03 12.35 14.85
CA TRP A 60 38.98 11.44 14.20
C TRP A 60 38.33 10.32 13.39
N ALA A 61 37.26 9.69 13.89
CA ALA A 61 36.54 8.62 13.19
C ALA A 61 35.34 9.10 12.33
N ARG A 62 35.27 10.37 11.92
CA ARG A 62 34.09 10.92 11.19
C ARG A 62 33.77 10.17 9.89
N LYS A 63 34.79 9.84 9.09
CA LYS A 63 34.61 9.17 7.79
C LYS A 63 34.05 7.76 8.00
N LYS A 64 34.64 7.00 8.93
CA LYS A 64 34.17 5.67 9.30
C LYS A 64 32.72 5.70 9.77
N ARG A 65 32.37 6.59 10.71
CA ARG A 65 30.99 6.73 11.21
C ARG A 65 29.99 7.16 10.13
N GLN A 66 30.40 8.04 9.21
CA GLN A 66 29.56 8.47 8.08
C GLN A 66 29.29 7.30 7.13
N ASN A 67 30.31 6.48 6.84
CA ASN A 67 30.16 5.29 6.01
C ASN A 67 29.23 4.26 6.67
N GLU A 68 29.44 3.96 7.96
CA GLU A 68 28.57 3.05 8.72
C GLU A 68 27.11 3.52 8.73
N LEU A 69 26.87 4.84 8.89
CA LEU A 69 25.53 5.40 8.82
C LEU A 69 24.91 5.25 7.42
N THR A 70 25.71 5.48 6.38
CA THR A 70 25.29 5.34 4.98
C THR A 70 24.89 3.90 4.68
N GLU A 71 25.74 2.92 5.02
CA GLU A 71 25.48 1.49 4.84
C GLU A 71 24.23 1.02 5.60
N ARG A 72 24.01 1.52 6.82
CA ARG A 72 22.79 1.24 7.59
C ARG A 72 21.54 1.75 6.88
N VAL A 73 21.58 2.96 6.33
CA VAL A 73 20.45 3.54 5.60
C VAL A 73 20.21 2.80 4.29
N GLU A 74 21.26 2.42 3.55
CA GLU A 74 21.16 1.62 2.33
C GLU A 74 20.54 0.25 2.61
N SER A 75 21.01 -0.45 3.64
CA SER A 75 20.46 -1.73 4.07
C SER A 75 18.98 -1.62 4.43
N LYS A 76 18.60 -0.56 5.15
CA LYS A 76 17.20 -0.30 5.52
C LYS A 76 16.34 0.05 4.31
N LEU A 77 16.88 0.82 3.35
CA LEU A 77 16.21 1.14 2.10
C LEU A 77 15.94 -0.13 1.30
N MET A 78 16.92 -0.99 1.07
CA MET A 78 16.75 -2.24 0.34
C MET A 78 15.67 -3.15 0.96
N ARG A 79 15.68 -3.29 2.29
CA ARG A 79 14.62 -4.05 2.99
C ARG A 79 13.24 -3.41 2.79
N THR A 80 13.16 -2.08 2.87
CA THR A 80 11.92 -1.35 2.66
C THR A 80 11.40 -1.50 1.24
N GLU A 81 12.27 -1.48 0.23
CA GLU A 81 11.92 -1.71 -1.18
C GLU A 81 11.33 -3.08 -1.42
N LYS A 82 11.95 -4.13 -0.84
CA LYS A 82 11.39 -5.49 -0.88
C LYS A 82 10.00 -5.54 -0.24
N THR A 83 9.80 -4.87 0.89
CA THR A 83 8.48 -4.80 1.55
C THR A 83 7.46 -4.03 0.70
N VAL A 84 7.83 -2.90 0.09
CA VAL A 84 6.94 -2.12 -0.78
C VAL A 84 6.48 -2.98 -1.95
N LYS A 85 7.39 -3.72 -2.60
CA LYS A 85 7.04 -4.64 -3.69
C LYS A 85 6.03 -5.70 -3.25
N LYS A 86 6.30 -6.37 -2.11
CA LYS A 86 5.38 -7.38 -1.54
C LYS A 86 3.99 -6.80 -1.21
N LEU A 87 3.94 -5.57 -0.69
CA LEU A 87 2.67 -4.92 -0.36
C LEU A 87 1.90 -4.50 -1.60
N ALA A 88 2.59 -4.09 -2.68
CA ALA A 88 1.95 -3.82 -3.96
C ALA A 88 1.31 -5.09 -4.54
N GLU A 89 2.04 -6.21 -4.54
CA GLU A 89 1.52 -7.52 -4.96
C GLU A 89 0.33 -7.96 -4.10
N LEU A 90 0.42 -7.80 -2.77
CA LEU A 90 -0.66 -8.14 -1.85
C LEU A 90 -1.91 -7.27 -2.06
N LYS A 91 -1.73 -5.97 -2.28
CA LYS A 91 -2.83 -5.05 -2.60
C LYS A 91 -3.56 -5.51 -3.85
N ASN A 92 -2.83 -5.77 -4.94
CA ASN A 92 -3.43 -6.16 -6.21
C ASN A 92 -4.20 -7.48 -6.07
N LYS A 93 -3.62 -8.46 -5.36
CA LYS A 93 -4.32 -9.69 -5.03
C LYS A 93 -5.66 -9.45 -4.33
N TYR A 94 -5.71 -8.55 -3.34
CA TYR A 94 -6.97 -8.25 -2.65
C TYR A 94 -7.95 -7.46 -3.52
N ILE A 95 -7.48 -6.61 -4.43
CA ILE A 95 -8.34 -5.95 -5.42
C ILE A 95 -9.00 -7.00 -6.31
N ASP A 96 -8.23 -7.96 -6.81
CA ASP A 96 -8.72 -9.03 -7.68
C ASP A 96 -9.73 -9.93 -6.94
N GLU A 97 -9.42 -10.31 -5.69
CA GLU A 97 -10.36 -11.04 -4.82
C GLU A 97 -11.65 -10.25 -4.59
N PHE A 98 -11.56 -8.93 -4.41
CA PHE A 98 -12.74 -8.10 -4.20
C PHE A 98 -13.60 -7.99 -5.47
N LYS A 99 -12.99 -7.83 -6.64
CA LYS A 99 -13.70 -7.84 -7.94
C LYS A 99 -14.42 -9.17 -8.16
N PHE A 100 -13.74 -10.28 -7.92
CA PHE A 100 -14.35 -11.62 -8.02
C PHE A 100 -15.58 -11.77 -7.12
N GLN A 101 -15.52 -11.30 -5.87
CA GLN A 101 -16.64 -11.38 -4.94
C GLN A 101 -17.80 -10.44 -5.31
N ARG A 102 -17.49 -9.28 -5.91
CA ARG A 102 -18.51 -8.40 -6.51
C ARG A 102 -19.25 -9.08 -7.64
N GLU A 103 -18.53 -9.74 -8.55
CA GLU A 103 -19.15 -10.51 -9.64
C GLU A 103 -20.04 -11.63 -9.10
N ALA A 104 -19.56 -12.38 -8.11
CA ALA A 104 -20.36 -13.42 -7.43
C ALA A 104 -21.63 -12.87 -6.76
N CYS A 105 -21.64 -11.59 -6.37
CA CYS A 105 -22.81 -10.92 -5.81
C CYS A 105 -23.76 -10.35 -6.88
N GLY A 106 -23.39 -10.39 -8.16
CA GLY A 106 -24.13 -9.82 -9.30
C GLY A 106 -23.72 -8.38 -9.65
N LEU A 107 -22.60 -7.89 -9.12
CA LEU A 107 -22.07 -6.55 -9.36
C LEU A 107 -20.90 -6.63 -10.35
N LEU A 108 -21.20 -6.63 -11.64
CA LEU A 108 -20.22 -6.80 -12.73
C LEU A 108 -19.49 -5.52 -13.11
N ASP A 109 -20.04 -4.35 -12.76
CA ASP A 109 -19.38 -3.07 -13.01
C ASP A 109 -18.30 -2.81 -11.95
N HIS A 110 -17.05 -2.77 -12.43
CA HIS A 110 -15.86 -2.48 -11.63
C HIS A 110 -15.21 -1.15 -12.00
N THR A 111 -15.78 -0.37 -12.92
CA THR A 111 -15.22 0.92 -13.37
C THR A 111 -14.88 1.84 -12.20
N PHE A 112 -15.75 1.90 -11.19
CA PHE A 112 -15.50 2.65 -9.97
C PHE A 112 -14.21 2.23 -9.25
N LEU A 113 -13.92 0.92 -9.14
CA LEU A 113 -12.72 0.43 -8.48
C LEU A 113 -11.47 0.73 -9.29
N ASP A 114 -11.55 0.55 -10.60
CA ASP A 114 -10.44 0.83 -11.51
C ASP A 114 -10.10 2.32 -11.47
N GLU A 115 -11.09 3.20 -11.62
CA GLU A 115 -10.88 4.64 -11.53
C GLU A 115 -10.36 5.08 -10.16
N PHE A 116 -10.91 4.54 -9.06
CA PHE A 116 -10.50 4.91 -7.71
C PHE A 116 -9.03 4.56 -7.44
N TYR A 117 -8.61 3.34 -7.77
CA TYR A 117 -7.24 2.89 -7.51
C TYR A 117 -6.24 3.39 -8.56
N THR A 118 -6.64 3.57 -9.83
CA THR A 118 -5.79 4.16 -10.88
C THR A 118 -5.57 5.65 -10.63
N LYS A 119 -6.60 6.42 -10.25
CA LYS A 119 -6.46 7.84 -9.91
C LYS A 119 -5.53 8.04 -8.71
N LEU A 120 -5.66 7.18 -7.69
CA LEU A 120 -4.76 7.16 -6.54
C LEU A 120 -3.31 6.85 -6.91
N GLU A 121 -3.03 6.12 -7.98
CA GLU A 121 -1.67 5.89 -8.47
C GLU A 121 -1.13 7.08 -9.26
N ASN A 122 -1.95 7.68 -10.13
CA ASN A 122 -1.57 8.80 -11.00
C ASN A 122 -1.35 10.12 -10.24
N ASP A 123 -2.19 10.44 -9.24
CA ASP A 123 -2.01 11.62 -8.39
C ASP A 123 -0.69 11.58 -7.58
N LYS A 124 -0.07 10.39 -7.48
CA LYS A 124 1.19 10.17 -6.75
C LYS A 124 2.44 10.22 -7.63
N ILE A 125 2.30 10.05 -8.95
CA ILE A 125 3.36 10.25 -9.95
C ILE A 125 3.51 11.74 -10.26
N ASN A 126 2.40 12.48 -10.35
CA ASN A 126 2.42 13.91 -10.71
C ASN A 126 2.79 14.86 -9.55
N ASN A 127 3.00 14.33 -8.35
CA ASN A 127 3.55 15.06 -7.19
C ASN A 127 5.02 14.67 -6.88
N GLU A 128 5.72 14.03 -7.83
CA GLU A 128 7.17 13.83 -7.83
C GLU A 128 7.93 15.03 -8.40
#